data_AF-A0A0A7KY02-F1
#
_entry.id   AF-A0A0A7KY02-F1
#
_cell.length_a   1.000
_cell.length_b   1.000
_cell.length_c   1.000
_cell.angle_alpha   90.00
_cell.angle_beta   90.00
_cell.angle_gamma   90.00
#
_symmetry.space_group_name_H-M   'P 1'
#
loop_
_entity.id
_entity.type
_entity.pdbx_description
1 polymer ?
#
loop_
_entity_poly.entity_id
_entity_poly.type
_entity_poly.pdbx_seq_one_letter_code
_entity_poly.pdbx_strand_id
1 'polypeptide(L)'
;MQQLQLTIDQDSQLLNDLVSTVRSPTLSRSAKLAEIGRILAHFDLPIEAPRVAGQLWSATELGKELGVSAQAIGRLANQHQLKRPAFGEYRLDQAASSRKQVECFLYNRAGRDEITRLKRTNEHEQAASRKRSGDRAAYGVQTTIETMQGAGESRDPVPAPP
;
A
#
# COMPACT_ATOMS: atom_id res chain seq x y z
N MET A 1 22.31 -30.57 37.07
CA MET A 1 20.92 -30.94 37.40
C MET A 1 20.22 -29.87 38.26
N GLN A 2 20.78 -29.44 39.40
CA GLN A 2 20.13 -28.42 40.25
C GLN A 2 19.97 -27.05 39.57
N GLN A 3 20.97 -26.56 38.81
CA GLN A 3 20.86 -25.30 38.08
C GLN A 3 19.77 -25.30 36.99
N LEU A 4 19.58 -26.43 36.29
CA LEU A 4 18.55 -26.56 35.26
C LEU A 4 17.14 -26.50 35.86
N GLN A 5 16.95 -27.10 37.04
CA GLN A 5 15.66 -27.07 37.75
C GLN A 5 15.32 -25.63 38.18
N LEU A 6 16.29 -24.89 38.70
CA LEU A 6 16.11 -23.49 39.11
C LEU A 6 15.72 -22.58 37.94
N THR A 7 16.31 -22.79 36.76
CA THR A 7 15.95 -22.03 35.55
C THR A 7 14.52 -22.33 35.10
N ILE A 8 14.12 -23.61 35.10
CA ILE A 8 12.75 -24.02 34.71
C ILE A 8 11.70 -23.42 35.66
N ASP A 9 11.99 -23.39 36.96
CA ASP A 9 11.09 -22.83 37.96
C ASP A 9 10.95 -21.31 37.81
N GLN A 10 12.05 -20.62 37.50
CA GLN A 10 12.06 -19.18 37.24
C GLN A 10 11.30 -18.81 35.97
N ASP A 11 11.51 -19.54 34.87
CA ASP A 11 10.79 -19.33 33.60
C ASP A 11 9.28 -19.54 33.78
N SER A 12 8.89 -20.56 34.56
CA SER A 12 7.50 -20.84 34.88
C SER A 12 6.84 -19.71 35.68
N GLN A 13 7.57 -19.09 36.61
CA GLN A 13 7.11 -17.93 37.36
C GLN A 13 6.91 -16.72 36.43
N LEU A 14 7.86 -16.45 35.55
CA LEU A 14 7.76 -15.34 34.59
C LEU A 14 6.58 -15.48 33.64
N LEU A 15 6.24 -16.71 33.21
CA LEU A 15 5.05 -16.96 32.41
C LEU A 15 3.76 -16.68 33.19
N ASN A 16 3.70 -17.05 34.47
CA ASN A 16 2.55 -16.76 35.32
C ASN A 16 2.39 -15.25 35.56
N ASP A 17 3.49 -14.54 35.77
CA ASP A 17 3.51 -13.08 35.91
C ASP A 17 3.03 -12.37 34.64
N LEU A 18 3.42 -12.89 33.47
CA LEU A 18 2.97 -12.37 32.19
C LEU A 18 1.46 -12.54 32.03
N VAL A 19 0.94 -13.74 32.31
CA VAL A 19 -0.49 -14.04 32.20
C VAL A 19 -1.32 -13.20 33.18
N SER A 20 -0.85 -13.05 34.43
CA SER A 20 -1.54 -12.25 35.44
C SER A 20 -1.57 -10.75 35.08
N THR A 21 -0.46 -10.23 34.56
CA THR A 21 -0.35 -8.84 34.08
C THR A 21 -1.32 -8.56 32.94
N VAL A 22 -1.36 -9.42 31.92
CA VAL A 22 -2.25 -9.26 30.76
C VAL A 22 -3.72 -9.30 31.20
N ARG A 23 -4.08 -10.25 32.07
CA ARG A 23 -5.44 -10.47 32.55
C ARG A 23 -5.89 -9.51 33.65
N SER A 24 -4.98 -8.75 34.25
CA SER A 24 -5.31 -7.85 35.36
C SER A 24 -6.38 -6.82 34.95
N PRO A 25 -7.51 -6.72 35.66
CA PRO A 25 -8.54 -5.71 35.38
C PRO A 25 -8.18 -4.35 35.96
N THR A 26 -7.21 -4.27 36.88
CA THR A 26 -6.86 -3.06 37.63
C THR A 26 -5.62 -2.34 37.08
N LEU A 27 -4.75 -3.04 36.35
CA LEU A 27 -3.55 -2.42 35.77
C LEU A 27 -3.91 -1.53 34.58
N SER A 28 -3.38 -0.30 34.60
CA SER A 28 -3.45 0.62 33.48
C SER A 28 -2.66 0.06 32.28
N ARG A 29 -3.00 0.53 31.07
CA ARG A 29 -2.34 0.08 29.84
C ARG A 29 -0.82 0.31 29.87
N SER A 30 -0.36 1.44 30.41
CA SER A 30 1.06 1.74 30.55
C SER A 30 1.75 0.81 31.54
N ALA A 31 1.11 0.51 32.68
CA ALA A 31 1.64 -0.42 33.67
C ALA A 31 1.75 -1.85 33.12
N LYS A 32 0.75 -2.31 32.36
CA LYS A 32 0.81 -3.61 31.68
C LYS A 32 1.98 -3.69 30.71
N LEU A 33 2.17 -2.66 29.88
CA LEU A 33 3.26 -2.64 28.89
C LEU A 33 4.64 -2.61 29.54
N ALA A 34 4.81 -1.85 30.63
CA ALA A 34 6.07 -1.80 31.38
C ALA A 34 6.45 -3.18 31.94
N GLU A 35 5.48 -3.89 32.53
CA GLU A 35 5.74 -5.19 33.14
C GLU A 35 5.97 -6.29 32.10
N ILE A 36 5.22 -6.28 31.00
CA ILE A 36 5.48 -7.15 29.84
C ILE A 36 6.89 -6.90 29.28
N GLY A 37 7.31 -5.64 29.16
CA GLY A 37 8.65 -5.28 28.72
C GLY A 37 9.75 -5.80 29.65
N ARG A 38 9.55 -5.69 30.97
CA ARG A 38 10.48 -6.23 31.98
C ARG A 38 10.65 -7.74 31.86
N ILE A 39 9.55 -8.47 31.70
CA ILE A 39 9.58 -9.94 31.57
C ILE A 39 10.29 -10.35 30.27
N LEU A 40 10.02 -9.67 29.16
CA LEU A 40 10.64 -10.03 27.87
C LEU A 40 12.12 -9.64 27.80
N ALA A 41 12.53 -8.58 28.48
CA ALA A 41 13.96 -8.25 28.63
C ALA A 41 14.74 -9.35 29.37
N HIS A 42 14.11 -10.15 30.23
CA HIS A 42 14.76 -11.32 30.85
C HIS A 42 15.21 -12.37 29.83
N PHE A 43 14.50 -12.46 28.69
CA PHE A 43 14.78 -13.41 27.61
C PHE A 43 15.59 -12.79 26.48
N ASP A 44 16.27 -11.65 26.72
CA ASP A 44 16.97 -10.88 25.69
C ASP A 44 16.07 -10.48 24.51
N LEU A 45 14.77 -10.30 24.78
CA LEU A 45 13.77 -9.79 23.85
C LEU A 45 13.36 -8.36 24.24
N PRO A 46 14.25 -7.35 24.10
CA PRO A 46 13.89 -5.97 24.38
C PRO A 46 12.89 -5.49 23.32
N ILE A 47 11.61 -5.69 23.59
CA ILE A 47 10.56 -5.00 22.85
C ILE A 47 10.56 -3.55 23.32
N GLU A 48 10.84 -2.62 22.40
CA GLU A 48 10.43 -1.24 22.58
C GLU A 48 8.93 -1.23 22.90
N ALA A 49 8.54 -0.56 23.99
CA ALA A 49 7.14 -0.43 24.38
C ALA A 49 6.33 -0.08 23.13
N PRO A 50 5.26 -0.83 22.80
CA PRO A 50 4.51 -0.60 21.58
C PRO A 50 4.11 0.87 21.56
N ARG A 51 4.74 1.67 20.69
CA ARG A 51 4.10 2.90 20.25
C ARG A 51 2.75 2.42 19.76
N VAL A 52 1.67 3.07 20.17
CA VAL A 52 0.37 2.84 19.57
C VAL A 52 0.52 3.30 18.12
N ALA A 53 1.11 2.44 17.28
CA ALA A 53 1.06 2.56 15.86
C ALA A 53 -0.43 2.52 15.60
N GLY A 54 -0.97 3.68 15.18
CA GLY A 54 -2.32 3.71 14.66
C GLY A 54 -2.48 2.57 13.66
N GLN A 55 -3.72 2.09 13.49
CA GLN A 55 -4.04 1.02 12.54
C GLN A 55 -3.16 1.12 11.29
N LEU A 56 -2.49 0.01 10.97
CA LEU A 56 -1.73 -0.13 9.74
C LEU A 56 -2.54 -0.98 8.77
N TRP A 57 -2.32 -0.74 7.48
CA TRP A 57 -2.94 -1.50 6.40
C TRP A 57 -1.89 -2.04 5.45
N SER A 58 -2.01 -3.31 5.10
CA SER A 58 -1.27 -3.92 4.01
C SER A 58 -1.77 -3.42 2.65
N ALA A 59 -0.94 -3.58 1.61
CA ALA A 59 -1.37 -3.33 0.23
C ALA A 59 -2.58 -4.18 -0.18
N THR A 60 -2.72 -5.38 0.41
CA THR A 60 -3.86 -6.28 0.18
C THR A 60 -5.14 -5.73 0.78
N GLU A 61 -5.10 -5.23 2.01
CA GLU A 61 -6.27 -4.63 2.66
C GLU A 61 -6.71 -3.34 1.94
N LEU A 62 -5.77 -2.45 1.62
CA LEU A 62 -6.07 -1.25 0.85
C LEU A 62 -6.59 -1.58 -0.55
N GLY A 63 -6.05 -2.61 -1.20
CA GLY A 63 -6.53 -3.07 -2.49
C GLY A 63 -7.99 -3.52 -2.42
N LYS A 64 -8.33 -4.36 -1.44
CA LYS A 64 -9.72 -4.80 -1.21
C LYS A 64 -10.65 -3.61 -0.96
N GLU A 65 -10.24 -2.64 -0.14
CA GLU A 65 -11.03 -1.45 0.17
C GLU A 65 -11.28 -0.57 -1.07
N LEU A 66 -10.26 -0.40 -1.91
CA LEU A 66 -10.29 0.48 -3.08
C LEU A 66 -10.75 -0.21 -4.37
N GLY A 67 -11.05 -1.51 -4.32
CA GLY A 67 -11.45 -2.31 -5.48
C GLY A 67 -10.32 -2.57 -6.48
N VAL A 68 -9.07 -2.66 -6.03
CA VAL A 68 -7.88 -2.88 -6.86
C VAL A 68 -6.98 -3.99 -6.30
N SER A 69 -6.06 -4.52 -7.10
CA SER A 69 -5.13 -5.54 -6.61
C SER A 69 -4.04 -4.94 -5.71
N ALA A 70 -3.49 -5.75 -4.80
CA ALA A 70 -2.35 -5.38 -3.97
C ALA A 70 -1.14 -4.92 -4.81
N GLN A 71 -0.94 -5.57 -5.97
CA GLN A 71 0.09 -5.18 -6.93
C GLN A 71 -0.13 -3.77 -7.48
N ALA A 72 -1.38 -3.38 -7.76
CA ALA A 72 -1.71 -2.04 -8.23
C ALA A 72 -1.39 -0.98 -7.16
N ILE A 73 -1.73 -1.25 -5.90
CA ILE A 73 -1.34 -0.40 -4.77
C ILE A 73 0.18 -0.28 -4.67
N GLY A 74 0.91 -1.40 -4.76
CA GLY A 74 2.37 -1.41 -4.70
C GLY A 74 3.02 -0.59 -5.83
N ARG A 75 2.50 -0.68 -7.05
CA ARG A 75 2.97 0.14 -8.19
C ARG A 75 2.72 1.63 -7.97
N LEU A 76 1.52 1.99 -7.52
CA LEU A 76 1.16 3.37 -7.21
C LEU A 76 2.06 3.95 -6.10
N ALA A 77 2.26 3.20 -5.03
CA ALA A 77 3.12 3.60 -3.93
C ALA A 77 4.58 3.79 -4.34
N ASN A 78 5.12 2.93 -5.22
CA ASN A 78 6.47 3.10 -5.75
C ASN A 78 6.56 4.35 -6.65
N GLN A 79 5.59 4.55 -7.54
CA GLN A 79 5.55 5.70 -8.46
C GLN A 79 5.54 7.04 -7.73
N HIS A 80 4.82 7.13 -6.61
CA HIS A 80 4.71 8.35 -5.79
C HIS A 80 5.61 8.35 -4.55
N GLN A 81 6.55 7.41 -4.46
CA GLN A 81 7.55 7.33 -3.38
C GLN A 81 6.90 7.33 -1.98
N LEU A 82 5.81 6.57 -1.82
CA LEU A 82 5.06 6.47 -0.57
C LEU A 82 5.68 5.47 0.42
N LYS A 83 6.62 4.63 -0.01
CA LYS A 83 7.29 3.65 0.86
C LYS A 83 8.40 4.28 1.69
N ARG A 84 8.02 5.21 2.56
CA ARG A 84 8.91 5.96 3.46
C ARG A 84 8.28 6.12 4.84
N PRO A 85 9.07 6.37 5.90
CA PRO A 85 8.60 6.38 7.29
C PRO A 85 7.38 7.27 7.56
N ALA A 86 7.21 8.36 6.80
CA ALA A 86 6.07 9.26 6.93
C ALA A 86 4.71 8.59 6.64
N PHE A 87 4.68 7.56 5.80
CA PHE A 87 3.46 6.94 5.29
C PHE A 87 3.28 5.48 5.74
N GLY A 88 4.20 4.96 6.54
CA GLY A 88 4.16 3.58 6.98
C GLY A 88 5.52 3.04 7.35
N GLU A 89 5.58 1.72 7.50
CA GLU A 89 6.77 1.00 7.91
C GLU A 89 6.86 -0.37 7.25
N TYR A 90 8.08 -0.88 7.13
CA TYR A 90 8.31 -2.24 6.69
C TYR A 90 8.18 -3.21 7.87
N ARG A 91 7.47 -4.32 7.67
CA ARG A 91 7.39 -5.44 8.61
C ARG A 91 7.67 -6.75 7.89
N LEU A 92 8.26 -7.70 8.61
CA LEU A 92 8.34 -9.08 8.14
C LEU A 92 6.96 -9.73 8.25
N ASP A 93 6.52 -10.31 7.14
CA ASP A 93 5.28 -11.08 7.04
C ASP A 93 5.60 -12.44 6.40
N GLN A 94 4.73 -13.41 6.57
CA GLN A 94 4.85 -14.69 5.88
C GLN A 94 4.29 -14.57 4.47
N ALA A 95 5.02 -15.08 3.48
CA ALA A 95 4.53 -15.12 2.10
C ALA A 95 3.23 -15.95 2.01
N ALA A 96 2.24 -15.47 1.26
CA ALA A 96 0.93 -16.12 1.16
C ALA A 96 0.98 -17.58 0.67
N SER A 97 1.98 -17.95 -0.13
CA SER A 97 2.13 -19.28 -0.75
C SER A 97 3.31 -20.09 -0.23
N SER A 98 4.06 -19.60 0.76
CA SER A 98 5.28 -20.25 1.24
C SER A 98 5.53 -19.97 2.73
N ARG A 99 6.44 -20.74 3.34
CA ARG A 99 6.94 -20.45 4.69
C ARG A 99 8.04 -19.39 4.71
N LYS A 100 8.42 -18.86 3.54
CA LYS A 100 9.41 -17.78 3.43
C LYS A 100 8.89 -16.51 4.11
N GLN A 101 9.73 -15.86 4.91
CA GLN A 101 9.49 -14.51 5.40
C GLN A 101 9.82 -13.50 4.31
N VAL A 102 8.92 -12.53 4.12
CA VAL A 102 9.05 -11.45 3.14
C VAL A 102 8.80 -10.12 3.83
N GLU A 103 9.55 -9.12 3.41
CA GLU A 103 9.33 -7.76 3.89
C GLU A 103 8.14 -7.14 3.17
N CYS A 104 7.20 -6.58 3.94
CA CYS A 104 6.00 -5.93 3.44
C CYS A 104 5.86 -4.53 4.02
N PHE A 105 5.55 -3.57 3.16
CA PHE A 105 5.27 -2.20 3.60
C PHE A 105 3.82 -2.11 4.06
N LEU A 106 3.62 -1.72 5.32
CA LEU A 106 2.33 -1.44 5.90
C LEU A 106 2.12 0.07 5.97
N TYR A 107 1.00 0.53 5.44
CA TYR A 107 0.63 1.94 5.36
C TYR A 107 -0.02 2.38 6.65
N ASN A 108 0.41 3.53 7.17
CA ASN A 108 -0.30 4.23 8.24
C ASN A 108 -1.49 5.00 7.66
N ARG A 109 -2.20 5.74 8.51
CA ARG A 109 -3.36 6.56 8.08
C ARG A 109 -3.00 7.56 6.98
N ALA A 110 -1.88 8.27 7.10
CA ALA A 110 -1.44 9.22 6.08
C ALA A 110 -1.15 8.51 4.74
N GLY A 111 -0.55 7.31 4.78
CA GLY A 111 -0.29 6.51 3.59
C GLY A 111 -1.57 6.04 2.90
N ARG A 112 -2.56 5.57 3.68
CA ARG A 112 -3.89 5.20 3.19
C ARG A 112 -4.60 6.38 2.54
N ASP A 113 -4.61 7.53 3.20
CA ASP A 113 -5.29 8.73 2.71
C ASP A 113 -4.67 9.21 1.38
N GLU A 114 -3.34 9.19 1.29
CA GLU A 114 -2.62 9.59 0.06
C GLU A 114 -2.83 8.60 -1.10
N ILE A 115 -2.80 7.29 -0.83
CA ILE A 115 -3.15 6.27 -1.84
C ILE A 115 -4.57 6.48 -2.36
N THR A 116 -5.52 6.76 -1.47
CA THR A 116 -6.92 7.00 -1.83
C THR A 116 -7.06 8.24 -2.72
N ARG A 117 -6.35 9.31 -2.39
CA ARG A 117 -6.31 10.55 -3.17
C ARG A 117 -5.75 10.29 -4.57
N LEU A 118 -4.60 9.63 -4.67
CA LEU A 118 -3.93 9.33 -5.95
C LEU A 118 -4.77 8.42 -6.85
N LYS A 119 -5.45 7.42 -6.27
CA LYS A 119 -6.36 6.54 -7.01
C LYS A 119 -7.46 7.35 -7.70
N ARG A 120 -8.08 8.30 -6.98
CA ARG A 120 -9.12 9.18 -7.56
C ARG A 120 -8.55 10.04 -8.69
N THR A 121 -7.41 10.69 -8.48
CA THR A 121 -6.77 11.53 -9.52
C THR A 121 -6.46 10.74 -10.79
N ASN A 122 -5.88 9.56 -10.66
CA ASN A 122 -5.55 8.70 -11.80
C ASN A 122 -6.79 8.27 -12.59
N GLU A 123 -7.92 8.04 -11.93
CA GLU A 123 -9.20 7.72 -12.61
C GLU A 123 -9.69 8.89 -13.47
N HIS A 124 -9.59 10.12 -12.94
CA HIS A 124 -9.95 11.32 -13.69
C HIS A 124 -9.04 11.57 -14.89
N GLU A 125 -7.73 11.40 -14.73
CA GLU A 125 -6.75 11.57 -15.82
C GLU A 125 -6.94 10.54 -16.93
N GLN A 126 -7.19 9.27 -16.58
CA GLN A 126 -7.46 8.22 -17.56
C GLN A 126 -8.77 8.46 -18.32
N ALA A 127 -9.82 8.93 -17.63
CA ALA A 127 -11.09 9.29 -18.27
C ALA A 127 -10.91 10.45 -19.26
N ALA A 128 -10.14 11.49 -18.89
CA ALA A 128 -9.85 12.62 -19.76
C ALA A 128 -8.97 12.23 -20.97
N SER A 129 -8.01 11.33 -20.79
CA SER A 129 -7.16 10.82 -21.87
C SER A 129 -7.96 9.99 -22.88
N ARG A 130 -8.87 9.11 -22.40
CA ARG A 130 -9.75 8.30 -23.27
C ARG A 130 -10.68 9.15 -24.13
N LYS A 131 -11.27 10.22 -23.57
CA LYS A 131 -12.08 11.17 -24.35
C LYS A 131 -11.26 11.83 -25.47
N ARG A 132 -10.08 12.37 -25.15
CA ARG A 132 -9.19 13.00 -26.14
C ARG A 132 -8.73 12.05 -27.26
N SER A 133 -8.49 10.78 -26.94
CA SER A 133 -8.16 9.77 -27.94
C SER A 133 -9.36 9.38 -28.81
N GLY A 134 -10.56 9.31 -28.24
CA GLY A 134 -11.80 9.08 -28.98
C GLY A 134 -12.14 10.23 -29.93
N ASP A 135 -11.99 11.47 -29.47
CA ASP A 135 -12.22 12.67 -30.29
C ASP A 135 -11.24 12.77 -31.46
N ARG A 136 -9.95 12.43 -31.24
CA ARG A 136 -8.95 12.36 -32.33
C ARG A 136 -9.26 11.29 -33.36
N ALA A 137 -9.75 10.12 -32.93
CA ALA A 137 -10.14 9.06 -33.84
C ALA A 137 -11.35 9.47 -34.71
N ALA A 138 -12.32 10.19 -34.13
CA ALA A 138 -13.47 10.72 -34.87
C ALA A 138 -13.06 11.78 -35.92
N TYR A 139 -12.20 12.74 -35.55
CA TYR A 139 -11.67 13.74 -36.50
C TYR A 139 -10.82 13.13 -37.63
N GLY A 140 -10.06 12.07 -37.34
CA GLY A 140 -9.24 11.38 -38.35
C GLY A 140 -10.05 10.63 -39.41
N VAL A 141 -11.25 10.16 -39.06
CA VAL A 141 -12.18 9.50 -40.01
C VAL A 141 -12.95 10.53 -40.85
N GLN A 142 -13.30 11.69 -40.28
CA GLN A 142 -14.00 12.74 -41.04
C GLN A 142 -13.11 13.35 -42.14
N THR A 143 -11.83 13.58 -41.84
CA THR A 143 -10.86 14.20 -42.76
C THR A 143 -10.58 13.32 -44.00
N THR A 144 -10.57 11.99 -43.84
CA THR A 144 -10.35 11.06 -44.97
C THR A 144 -11.58 10.96 -45.88
N ILE A 145 -12.79 11.08 -45.34
CA ILE A 145 -14.03 11.07 -46.15
C ILE A 145 -14.13 12.36 -46.98
N GLU A 146 -13.84 13.53 -46.40
CA GLU A 146 -13.87 14.82 -47.12
C GLU A 146 -12.81 14.90 -48.23
N THR A 147 -11.65 14.25 -48.04
CA THR A 147 -10.59 14.20 -49.07
C THR A 147 -10.97 13.31 -50.26
N MET A 148 -11.82 12.30 -50.06
CA MET A 148 -12.26 11.41 -51.14
C MET A 148 -13.47 11.91 -51.94
N GLN A 149 -14.22 12.90 -51.42
CA GLN A 149 -15.37 13.50 -52.12
C GLN A 149 -15.04 14.76 -52.94
N GLY A 150 -13.80 15.25 -52.93
CA GLY A 150 -13.37 16.45 -53.66
C GLY A 150 -12.63 16.23 -55.00
N ALA A 151 -12.43 14.99 -55.44
CA ALA A 151 -11.60 14.67 -56.61
C ALA A 151 -12.40 14.51 -57.93
N GLY A 152 -13.43 15.34 -58.13
CA GLY A 152 -14.35 15.21 -59.25
C GLY A 152 -14.75 16.53 -59.91
N GLU A 153 -13.81 17.46 -60.12
CA GLU A 153 -14.07 18.61 -60.98
C GLU A 153 -12.85 18.88 -61.88
N SER A 154 -12.98 18.43 -63.13
CA SER A 154 -12.01 18.64 -64.20
C SER A 154 -11.85 20.15 -64.44
N ARG A 155 -10.67 20.68 -64.13
CA ARG A 155 -10.26 22.00 -64.60
C ARG A 155 -9.36 21.80 -65.81
N ASP A 156 -9.87 22.18 -66.97
CA ASP A 156 -9.12 22.28 -68.21
C ASP A 156 -7.88 23.18 -68.04
N PRO A 157 -6.78 22.91 -68.77
CA PRO A 157 -5.55 23.67 -68.63
C PRO A 157 -5.71 25.09 -69.19
N VAL A 158 -5.44 26.08 -68.34
CA VAL A 158 -5.35 27.49 -68.71
C VAL A 158 -4.11 27.70 -69.60
N PRO A 159 -4.23 28.30 -70.80
CA PRO A 159 -3.07 28.59 -71.64
C PRO A 159 -2.26 29.77 -71.10
N ALA A 160 -0.94 29.68 -71.24
CA ALA A 160 0.01 30.70 -70.79
C ALA A 160 -0.10 31.99 -71.62
N PRO A 161 0.04 33.18 -70.99
CA PRO A 161 -0.02 34.47 -71.70
C PRO A 161 1.28 34.77 -72.48
N PRO A 162 1.22 35.69 -73.47
CA PRO A 162 2.29 35.93 -74.46
C PRO A 162 3.54 36.62 -73.90
#